data_AF-A0A9D4I8K1-F1
#
_entry.id   AF-A0A9D4I8K1-F1
#
_cell.length_a   1.000
_cell.length_b   1.000
_cell.length_c   1.000
_cell.angle_alpha   90.00
_cell.angle_beta   90.00
_cell.angle_gamma   90.00
#
_symmetry.space_group_name_H-M   'P 1'
#
loop_
_entity.id
_entity.type
_entity.pdbx_description
1 polymer ?
#
loop_
_entity_poly.entity_id
_entity_poly.type
_entity_poly.pdbx_seq_one_letter_code
_entity_poly.pdbx_strand_id
1 'polypeptide(L)'
;MLDMANMTKTDITMHPSYIMLDMAKMTKTYITMHPSYIMLDMANMTKTDITMNPSYIMLDMANMTKTDITMHPSYITLDMANMTKTDITLHTSYIMLDMAKMTKTDITMNPSYIMLDIANMTKTYITVHPSYIMLDMANMTKTDITMHPSYIMLDMANMTKADITMHPSYIMLDMANMT
;
A
#
# COMPACT_ATOMS: atom_id res chain seq x y z
N MET A 1 12.20 18.53 -9.30
CA MET A 1 12.53 17.62 -8.19
C MET A 1 12.95 18.47 -7.00
N LEU A 2 12.22 18.39 -5.89
CA LEU A 2 12.65 18.93 -4.61
C LEU A 2 13.33 17.79 -3.83
N ASP A 3 14.37 18.09 -3.06
CA ASP A 3 15.09 17.11 -2.22
C ASP A 3 15.03 17.61 -0.77
N MET A 4 14.58 16.75 0.13
CA MET A 4 14.39 17.03 1.55
C MET A 4 15.05 15.95 2.38
N ALA A 5 16.14 16.29 3.07
CA ALA A 5 16.93 15.33 3.83
C ALA A 5 17.07 15.71 5.31
N ASN A 6 17.09 14.70 6.17
CA ASN A 6 17.45 14.79 7.60
C ASN A 6 16.57 15.73 8.43
N MET A 7 15.25 15.68 8.25
CA MET A 7 14.32 16.52 9.02
C MET A 7 13.69 15.74 10.19
N THR A 8 13.47 16.40 11.32
CA THR A 8 13.09 15.73 12.58
C THR A 8 11.67 16.02 13.07
N LYS A 9 11.07 17.10 12.56
CA LYS A 9 9.66 17.43 12.73
C LYS A 9 9.30 18.37 11.59
N THR A 10 8.37 17.95 10.74
CA THR A 10 8.09 18.70 9.51
C THR A 10 6.65 18.52 9.10
N ASP A 11 5.99 19.65 8.83
CA ASP A 11 4.68 19.69 8.20
C ASP A 11 4.87 20.20 6.77
N ILE A 12 4.50 19.39 5.79
CA ILE A 12 4.66 19.67 4.37
C ILE A 12 3.27 19.80 3.76
N THR A 13 2.93 20.99 3.28
CA THR A 13 1.68 21.25 2.57
C THR A 13 1.97 21.84 1.20
N MET A 14 1.53 21.18 0.14
CA MET A 14 1.79 21.60 -1.25
C MET A 14 0.55 21.46 -2.14
N HIS A 15 0.30 22.50 -2.96
CA HIS A 15 -0.78 22.55 -3.96
C HIS A 15 -0.33 22.93 -5.40
N PRO A 16 0.85 22.51 -5.90
CA PRO A 16 1.21 22.74 -7.30
C PRO A 16 0.42 21.80 -8.22
N SER A 17 0.44 22.00 -9.54
CA SER A 17 -0.20 21.06 -10.47
C SER A 17 0.54 19.71 -10.57
N TYR A 18 1.86 19.72 -10.39
CA TYR A 18 2.74 18.54 -10.47
C TYR A 18 3.75 18.56 -9.32
N ILE A 19 3.99 17.41 -8.69
CA ILE A 19 5.01 17.22 -7.65
C ILE A 19 5.96 16.11 -8.06
N MET A 20 7.25 16.39 -7.92
CA MET A 20 8.31 15.38 -7.91
C MET A 20 9.24 15.70 -6.73
N LEU A 21 9.31 14.81 -5.74
CA LEU A 21 10.02 15.05 -4.49
C LEU A 21 10.73 13.77 -4.01
N ASP A 22 11.96 13.94 -3.57
CA ASP A 22 12.76 12.92 -2.88
C ASP A 22 12.88 13.32 -1.40
N MET A 23 12.58 12.39 -0.50
CA MET A 23 12.61 12.60 0.95
C MET A 23 13.42 11.51 1.62
N ALA A 24 14.48 11.92 2.32
CA ALA A 24 15.37 11.02 3.02
C ALA A 24 15.48 11.32 4.52
N LYS A 25 15.38 10.28 5.35
CA LYS A 25 15.66 10.31 6.80
C LYS A 25 14.80 11.33 7.53
N MET A 26 13.49 11.18 7.42
CA MET A 26 12.55 12.07 8.10
C MET A 26 11.98 11.42 9.36
N THR A 27 11.76 12.23 10.39
CA THR A 27 11.10 11.80 11.63
C THR A 27 9.94 12.74 11.92
N LYS A 28 8.81 12.23 12.43
CA LYS A 28 7.61 13.02 12.82
C LYS A 28 7.19 13.96 11.70
N THR A 29 6.74 13.38 10.59
CA THR A 29 6.43 14.12 9.38
C THR A 29 4.96 14.03 9.05
N TYR A 30 4.34 15.16 8.78
CA TYR A 30 2.97 15.25 8.30
C TYR A 30 3.01 15.78 6.87
N ILE A 31 2.45 15.04 5.92
CA ILE A 31 2.48 15.38 4.50
C ILE A 31 1.05 15.51 4.00
N THR A 32 0.70 16.67 3.45
CA THR A 32 -0.60 16.92 2.81
C THR A 32 -0.41 17.51 1.42
N MET A 33 -0.85 16.80 0.38
CA MET A 33 -0.62 17.21 -1.02
C MET A 33 -1.87 17.04 -1.89
N HIS A 34 -2.18 18.08 -2.67
CA HIS A 34 -3.32 18.10 -3.61
C HIS A 34 -2.96 18.55 -5.04
N PRO A 35 -1.89 18.01 -5.67
CA PRO A 35 -1.59 18.29 -7.08
C PRO A 35 -2.43 17.44 -8.02
N SER A 36 -2.33 17.63 -9.33
CA SER A 36 -2.92 16.68 -10.29
C SER A 36 -2.09 15.40 -10.41
N TYR A 37 -0.76 15.50 -10.27
CA TYR A 37 0.17 14.38 -10.41
C TYR A 37 1.24 14.41 -9.31
N ILE A 38 1.54 13.23 -8.76
CA ILE A 38 2.57 13.02 -7.74
C ILE A 38 3.53 11.92 -8.19
N MET A 39 4.83 12.23 -8.11
CA MET A 39 5.90 11.24 -8.05
C MET A 39 6.73 11.49 -6.80
N LEU A 40 6.93 10.46 -5.99
CA LEU A 40 7.62 10.58 -4.72
C LEU A 40 8.51 9.39 -4.46
N ASP A 41 9.69 9.68 -3.92
CA ASP A 41 10.57 8.68 -3.35
C ASP A 41 10.77 9.03 -1.87
N MET A 42 10.55 8.06 -0.99
CA MET A 42 10.67 8.24 0.46
C MET A 42 11.53 7.15 1.06
N ALA A 43 12.62 7.54 1.72
CA ALA A 43 13.54 6.61 2.36
C ALA A 43 13.73 6.92 3.84
N ASN A 44 13.62 5.88 4.67
CA ASN A 44 13.91 5.92 6.11
C ASN A 44 13.03 6.92 6.88
N MET A 45 11.72 6.75 6.80
CA MET A 45 10.76 7.61 7.49
C MET A 45 10.29 6.97 8.80
N THR A 46 10.12 7.78 9.85
CA THR A 46 9.61 7.32 11.14
C THR A 46 8.54 8.25 11.68
N LYS A 47 7.38 7.69 12.06
CA LYS A 47 6.20 8.45 12.52
C LYS A 47 5.75 9.43 11.44
N THR A 48 5.12 8.90 10.41
CA THR A 48 4.81 9.66 9.20
C THR A 48 3.34 9.50 8.86
N ASP A 49 2.65 10.64 8.74
CA ASP A 49 1.25 10.67 8.37
C ASP A 49 1.13 11.33 7.00
N ILE A 50 0.49 10.63 6.07
CA ILE A 50 0.47 10.99 4.66
C ILE A 50 -0.98 11.10 4.19
N THR A 51 -1.36 12.26 3.67
CA THR A 51 -2.66 12.50 3.06
C THR A 51 -2.48 13.09 1.67
N MET A 52 -2.98 12.40 0.63
CA MET A 52 -2.87 12.86 -0.76
C MET A 52 -4.18 12.70 -1.52
N ASN A 53 -4.56 13.72 -2.29
CA ASN A 53 -5.70 13.64 -3.20
C ASN A 53 -5.39 14.24 -4.59
N PRO A 54 -4.51 13.58 -5.36
CA PRO A 54 -4.24 13.94 -6.75
C PRO A 54 -5.03 13.09 -7.74
N SER A 55 -4.91 13.32 -9.04
CA SER A 55 -5.48 12.39 -10.02
C SER A 55 -4.62 11.12 -10.17
N TYR A 56 -3.30 11.26 -10.10
CA TYR A 56 -2.33 10.16 -10.28
C TYR A 56 -1.24 10.20 -9.21
N ILE A 57 -0.89 9.02 -8.67
CA ILE A 57 0.22 8.82 -7.74
C ILE A 57 1.15 7.73 -8.24
N MET A 58 2.44 8.04 -8.24
CA MET A 58 3.52 7.07 -8.22
C MET A 58 4.35 7.31 -6.96
N LEU A 59 4.54 6.28 -6.15
CA LEU A 59 5.24 6.41 -4.89
C LEU A 59 6.12 5.18 -4.60
N ASP A 60 7.40 5.43 -4.33
CA ASP A 60 8.36 4.47 -3.79
C ASP A 60 8.62 4.79 -2.31
N MET A 61 8.47 3.78 -1.44
CA MET A 61 8.68 3.89 -0.01
C MET A 61 9.61 2.79 0.49
N ALA A 62 10.76 3.19 1.03
CA ALA A 62 11.71 2.29 1.65
C ALA A 62 11.90 2.58 3.14
N ASN A 63 11.84 1.53 3.97
CA ASN A 63 12.13 1.54 5.41
C ASN A 63 11.25 2.52 6.19
N MET A 64 9.93 2.27 6.18
CA MET A 64 8.97 3.10 6.91
C MET A 64 8.59 2.45 8.24
N THR A 65 8.49 3.26 9.30
CA THR A 65 8.09 2.78 10.63
C THR A 65 7.04 3.70 11.26
N LYS A 66 5.91 3.13 11.69
CA LYS A 66 4.75 3.88 12.23
C LYS A 66 4.27 4.89 11.20
N THR A 67 3.55 4.39 10.21
CA THR A 67 3.17 5.18 9.05
C THR A 67 1.70 5.00 8.75
N ASP A 68 0.99 6.12 8.66
CA ASP A 68 -0.43 6.15 8.33
C ASP A 68 -0.57 6.81 6.96
N ILE A 69 -1.19 6.10 6.01
CA ILE A 69 -1.30 6.54 4.61
C ILE A 69 -2.77 6.59 4.22
N THR A 70 -3.24 7.76 3.79
CA THR A 70 -4.58 7.96 3.26
C THR A 70 -4.50 8.63 1.89
N MET A 71 -5.00 7.96 0.85
CA MET A 71 -4.94 8.49 -0.52
C MET A 71 -6.26 8.31 -1.26
N HIS A 72 -6.67 9.38 -1.98
CA HIS A 72 -7.91 9.43 -2.76
C HIS A 72 -7.76 9.72 -4.27
N PRO A 73 -6.78 9.16 -5.01
CA PRO A 73 -6.59 9.48 -6.42
C PRO A 73 -7.45 8.65 -7.37
N SER A 74 -7.38 8.92 -8.68
CA SER A 74 -7.97 8.04 -9.70
C SER A 74 -7.10 6.81 -9.99
N TYR A 75 -5.78 6.96 -9.93
CA TYR A 75 -4.80 5.89 -10.19
C TYR A 75 -3.65 5.93 -9.19
N ILE A 76 -3.22 4.75 -8.75
CA ILE A 76 -2.08 4.55 -7.84
C ILE A 76 -1.14 3.47 -8.36
N THR A 77 0.15 3.80 -8.36
CA THR A 77 1.25 2.84 -8.35
C THR A 77 2.07 3.04 -7.09
N LEU A 78 2.26 1.99 -6.32
CA LEU A 78 3.00 1.99 -5.07
C LEU A 78 4.03 0.86 -5.06
N ASP A 79 5.26 1.19 -4.70
CA ASP A 79 6.29 0.22 -4.30
C ASP A 79 6.62 0.47 -2.83
N MET A 80 6.60 -0.59 -2.02
CA MET A 80 6.85 -0.53 -0.59
C MET A 80 7.83 -1.61 -0.14
N ALA A 81 9.01 -1.16 0.26
CA ALA A 81 10.05 -1.99 0.85
C ALA A 81 10.16 -1.75 2.37
N ASN A 82 10.02 -2.81 3.16
CA ASN A 82 10.25 -2.82 4.61
C ASN A 82 9.35 -1.84 5.39
N MET A 83 8.08 -2.17 5.53
CA MET A 83 7.13 -1.39 6.32
C MET A 83 6.86 -2.06 7.67
N THR A 84 6.82 -1.27 8.74
CA THR A 84 6.53 -1.77 10.09
C THR A 84 5.53 -0.87 10.81
N LYS A 85 4.43 -1.46 11.30
CA LYS A 85 3.31 -0.73 11.95
C LYS A 85 2.76 0.31 10.99
N THR A 86 2.01 -0.16 10.01
CA THR A 86 1.56 0.67 8.90
C THR A 86 0.09 0.47 8.65
N ASP A 87 -0.64 1.58 8.61
CA ASP A 87 -2.07 1.59 8.31
C ASP A 87 -2.26 2.28 6.96
N ILE A 88 -2.92 1.59 6.02
CA ILE A 88 -3.06 2.04 4.63
C ILE A 88 -4.53 2.07 4.25
N THR A 89 -5.02 3.24 3.86
CA THR A 89 -6.38 3.46 3.37
C THR A 89 -6.36 4.09 1.98
N LEU A 90 -6.80 3.34 0.97
CA LEU A 90 -6.82 3.78 -0.44
C LEU A 90 -8.24 3.75 -1.01
N HIS A 91 -8.69 4.90 -1.52
CA HIS A 91 -9.95 5.02 -2.25
C HIS A 91 -9.66 5.55 -3.65
N THR A 92 -9.62 4.66 -4.64
CA THR A 92 -9.18 5.01 -5.99
C THR A 92 -9.89 4.14 -7.02
N SER A 93 -9.74 4.39 -8.33
CA SER A 93 -10.32 3.48 -9.33
C SER A 93 -9.39 2.30 -9.64
N TYR A 94 -8.08 2.53 -9.64
CA TYR A 94 -7.07 1.53 -10.02
C TYR A 94 -5.88 1.56 -9.06
N ILE A 95 -5.49 0.37 -8.57
CA ILE A 95 -4.31 0.16 -7.72
C ILE A 95 -3.39 -0.86 -8.37
N MET A 96 -2.12 -0.50 -8.48
CA MET A 96 -1.01 -1.42 -8.61
C MET A 96 -0.10 -1.25 -7.39
N LEU A 97 0.13 -2.35 -6.67
CA LEU A 97 0.90 -2.32 -5.44
C LEU A 97 1.89 -3.48 -5.37
N ASP A 98 3.14 -3.18 -5.08
CA ASP A 98 4.19 -4.14 -4.73
C ASP A 98 4.60 -3.93 -3.27
N MET A 99 4.65 -5.03 -2.51
CA MET A 99 5.03 -5.04 -1.09
C MET A 99 6.03 -6.15 -0.79
N ALA A 100 7.29 -5.78 -0.60
CA ALA A 100 8.33 -6.76 -0.35
C ALA A 100 8.29 -7.37 1.06
N LYS A 101 8.16 -6.53 2.10
CA LYS A 101 8.19 -6.93 3.52
C LYS A 101 7.32 -6.04 4.39
N MET A 102 6.24 -6.61 4.92
CA MET A 102 5.32 -5.90 5.82
C MET A 102 5.22 -6.60 7.16
N THR A 103 5.17 -5.82 8.25
CA THR A 103 4.98 -6.35 9.60
C THR A 103 4.02 -5.49 10.40
N LYS A 104 2.96 -6.09 10.94
CA LYS A 104 1.88 -5.39 11.65
C LYS A 104 1.27 -4.33 10.76
N THR A 105 0.51 -4.77 9.77
CA THR A 105 -0.02 -3.90 8.73
C THR A 105 -1.51 -4.10 8.60
N ASP A 106 -2.24 -2.99 8.52
CA ASP A 106 -3.68 -2.99 8.25
C ASP A 106 -3.91 -2.26 6.92
N ILE A 107 -4.53 -2.95 5.97
CA ILE A 107 -4.77 -2.44 4.62
C ILE A 107 -6.26 -2.47 4.31
N THR A 108 -6.79 -1.30 3.97
CA THR A 108 -8.18 -1.14 3.50
C THR A 108 -8.18 -0.46 2.14
N MET A 109 -8.77 -1.12 1.13
CA MET A 109 -8.84 -0.56 -0.23
C MET A 109 -10.23 -0.76 -0.85
N ASN A 110 -10.73 0.28 -1.51
CA ASN A 110 -12.01 0.22 -2.22
C ASN A 110 -11.92 0.66 -3.70
N PRO A 111 -11.12 -0.01 -4.55
CA PRO A 111 -11.00 0.37 -5.95
C PRO A 111 -11.85 -0.44 -6.91
N SER A 112 -11.93 -0.06 -8.18
CA SER A 112 -12.57 -0.92 -9.19
C SER A 112 -11.66 -2.09 -9.57
N TYR A 113 -10.34 -1.86 -9.63
CA TYR A 113 -9.33 -2.85 -10.03
C TYR A 113 -8.13 -2.83 -9.08
N ILE A 114 -7.66 -4.03 -8.70
CA ILE A 114 -6.44 -4.24 -7.91
C ILE A 114 -5.52 -5.21 -8.63
N MET A 115 -4.26 -4.83 -8.74
CA MET A 115 -3.13 -5.74 -8.91
C MET A 115 -2.21 -5.59 -7.70
N LEU A 116 -1.93 -6.69 -7.03
CA LEU A 116 -1.18 -6.70 -5.79
C LEU A 116 -0.17 -7.86 -5.78
N ASP A 117 1.10 -7.53 -5.56
CA ASP A 117 2.19 -8.49 -5.33
C ASP A 117 2.73 -8.29 -3.91
N ILE A 118 2.90 -9.39 -3.18
CA ILE A 118 3.36 -9.39 -1.80
C ILE A 118 4.34 -10.53 -1.54
N ALA A 119 5.59 -10.20 -1.23
CA ALA A 119 6.61 -11.23 -1.04
C ALA A 119 6.74 -11.77 0.40
N ASN A 120 6.45 -10.97 1.43
CA ASN A 120 6.51 -11.40 2.84
C ASN A 120 5.61 -10.54 3.73
N MET A 121 4.76 -11.19 4.54
CA MET A 121 3.95 -10.50 5.55
C MET A 121 3.92 -11.24 6.87
N THR A 122 3.82 -10.46 7.96
CA THR A 122 3.63 -11.00 9.30
C THR A 122 2.64 -10.15 10.08
N LYS A 123 1.57 -10.77 10.59
CA LYS A 123 0.49 -10.11 11.34
C LYS A 123 -0.14 -9.01 10.50
N THR A 124 -0.87 -9.42 9.47
CA THR A 124 -1.46 -8.48 8.51
C THR A 124 -2.96 -8.71 8.38
N TYR A 125 -3.69 -7.61 8.27
CA TYR A 125 -5.12 -7.60 7.99
C TYR A 125 -5.35 -6.89 6.66
N ILE A 126 -6.02 -7.54 5.73
CA ILE A 126 -6.34 -6.98 4.40
C ILE A 126 -7.84 -7.03 4.19
N THR A 127 -8.46 -5.88 3.93
CA THR A 127 -9.87 -5.77 3.56
C THR A 127 -9.99 -5.03 2.23
N VAL A 128 -10.55 -5.70 1.21
CA VAL A 128 -10.69 -5.12 -0.13
C VAL A 128 -12.06 -5.40 -0.76
N HIS A 129 -12.64 -4.38 -1.39
CA HIS A 129 -13.95 -4.48 -2.07
C HIS A 129 -13.94 -4.05 -3.55
N PRO A 130 -13.12 -4.65 -4.43
CA PRO A 130 -13.06 -4.22 -5.82
C PRO A 130 -13.92 -5.03 -6.77
N SER A 131 -14.07 -4.60 -8.03
CA SER A 131 -14.72 -5.44 -9.05
C SER A 131 -13.81 -6.58 -9.53
N TYR A 132 -12.51 -6.32 -9.66
CA TYR A 132 -11.50 -7.26 -10.13
C TYR A 132 -10.26 -7.26 -9.24
N ILE A 133 -9.73 -8.44 -8.93
CA ILE A 133 -8.47 -8.65 -8.18
C ILE A 133 -7.55 -9.59 -8.95
N MET A 134 -6.30 -9.19 -9.07
CA MET A 134 -5.17 -10.08 -9.27
C MET A 134 -4.23 -9.95 -8.07
N LEU A 135 -3.95 -11.08 -7.41
CA LEU A 135 -3.19 -11.12 -6.17
C LEU A 135 -2.15 -12.24 -6.23
N ASP A 136 -0.89 -11.89 -5.98
CA ASP A 136 0.21 -12.82 -5.74
C ASP A 136 0.73 -12.58 -4.32
N MET A 137 0.81 -13.64 -3.51
CA MET A 137 1.31 -13.56 -2.14
C MET A 137 2.20 -14.74 -1.79
N ALA A 138 3.42 -14.45 -1.32
CA ALA A 138 4.35 -15.45 -0.83
C ALA A 138 4.72 -15.21 0.64
N ASN A 139 4.96 -16.27 1.41
CA ASN A 139 5.53 -16.21 2.77
C ASN A 139 4.69 -15.37 3.75
N MET A 140 3.44 -15.77 3.94
CA MET A 140 2.48 -15.08 4.80
C MET A 140 2.43 -15.76 6.18
N THR A 141 2.48 -15.00 7.27
CA THR A 141 2.33 -15.53 8.63
C THR A 141 1.32 -14.73 9.44
N LYS A 142 0.26 -15.40 9.95
CA LYS A 142 -0.83 -14.76 10.71
C LYS A 142 -1.48 -13.64 9.89
N THR A 143 -2.17 -14.04 8.83
CA THR A 143 -2.76 -13.09 7.89
C THR A 143 -4.25 -13.33 7.78
N ASP A 144 -5.03 -12.26 7.96
CA ASP A 144 -6.48 -12.29 7.81
C ASP A 144 -6.86 -11.46 6.58
N ILE A 145 -7.55 -12.08 5.63
CA ILE A 145 -7.89 -11.48 4.34
C ILE A 145 -9.40 -11.58 4.11
N THR A 146 -10.04 -10.44 3.85
CA THR A 146 -11.46 -10.36 3.51
C THR A 146 -11.64 -9.64 2.18
N MET A 147 -12.27 -10.33 1.20
CA MET A 147 -12.45 -9.80 -0.16
C MET A 147 -13.86 -10.05 -0.71
N HIS A 148 -14.46 -9.05 -1.36
CA HIS A 148 -15.78 -9.19 -2.00
C HIS A 148 -15.83 -8.74 -3.48
N PRO A 149 -15.01 -9.32 -4.38
CA PRO A 149 -15.01 -8.89 -5.78
C PRO A 149 -15.92 -9.69 -6.69
N SER A 150 -16.10 -9.24 -7.94
CA SER A 150 -16.77 -10.03 -8.96
C SER A 150 -15.84 -11.11 -9.53
N TYR A 151 -14.56 -10.78 -9.75
CA TYR A 151 -13.55 -11.67 -10.31
C TYR A 151 -12.26 -11.67 -9.47
N ILE A 152 -11.70 -12.85 -9.23
CA ILE A 152 -10.41 -13.05 -8.55
C ILE A 152 -9.50 -13.96 -9.37
N MET A 153 -8.25 -13.54 -9.50
CA MET A 153 -7.11 -14.42 -9.77
C MET A 153 -6.16 -14.34 -8.57
N LEU A 154 -5.85 -15.48 -7.98
CA LEU A 154 -5.07 -15.57 -6.75
C LEU A 154 -3.99 -16.64 -6.87
N ASP A 155 -2.74 -16.25 -6.61
CA ASP A 155 -1.60 -17.15 -6.39
C ASP A 155 -1.10 -16.95 -4.95
N MET A 156 -0.96 -18.04 -4.20
CA MET A 156 -0.49 -17.99 -2.82
C MET A 156 0.50 -19.11 -2.49
N ALA A 157 1.65 -18.75 -1.95
CA ALA A 157 2.67 -19.69 -1.53
C ALA A 157 3.11 -19.49 -0.07
N ASN A 158 3.42 -20.59 0.63
CA ASN A 158 4.03 -20.59 1.95
C ASN A 158 3.23 -19.77 3.00
N MET A 159 1.95 -20.10 3.20
CA MET A 159 1.13 -19.45 4.24
C MET A 159 1.14 -20.26 5.54
N THR A 160 1.31 -19.56 6.66
CA THR A 160 1.22 -20.11 8.01
C THR A 160 0.14 -19.37 8.80
N LYS A 161 -0.95 -20.06 9.14
CA LYS A 161 -2.13 -19.48 9.83
C LYS A 161 -2.74 -18.31 9.06
N ALA A 162 -3.51 -18.63 8.04
CA ALA A 162 -4.24 -17.65 7.25
C ALA A 162 -5.75 -17.88 7.36
N ASP A 163 -6.48 -16.82 7.68
CA ASP A 163 -7.94 -16.81 7.63
C ASP A 163 -8.38 -15.97 6.42
N ILE A 164 -8.85 -16.65 5.38
CA ILE A 164 -9.21 -16.03 4.10
C ILE A 164 -10.71 -16.18 3.86
N THR A 165 -11.40 -15.04 3.74
CA THR A 165 -12.83 -14.97 3.42
C THR A 165 -13.01 -14.26 2.08
N MET A 166 -13.63 -14.94 1.10
CA MET A 166 -13.84 -14.42 -0.25
C MET A 166 -15.24 -14.75 -0.77
N HIS A 167 -15.86 -13.80 -1.46
CA HIS A 167 -17.19 -13.98 -2.10
C HIS A 167 -17.22 -13.59 -3.59
N PRO A 168 -16.46 -14.26 -4.48
CA PRO A 168 -16.43 -13.94 -5.90
C PRO A 168 -17.52 -14.60 -6.73
N SER A 169 -17.87 -13.98 -7.86
CA SER A 169 -18.65 -14.66 -8.91
C SER A 169 -17.77 -15.62 -9.71
N TYR A 170 -16.50 -15.26 -9.92
CA TYR A 170 -15.50 -16.08 -10.61
C TYR A 170 -14.17 -16.07 -9.87
N ILE A 171 -13.57 -17.24 -9.71
CA ILE A 171 -12.28 -17.41 -9.02
C ILE A 171 -11.37 -18.35 -9.81
N MET A 172 -10.11 -17.91 -9.97
CA MET A 172 -8.98 -18.75 -10.34
C MET A 172 -7.98 -18.73 -9.18
N LEU A 173 -7.53 -19.91 -8.76
CA LEU A 173 -6.77 -20.08 -7.52
C LEU A 173 -5.61 -21.07 -7.73
N ASP A 174 -4.41 -20.65 -7.36
CA ASP A 174 -3.24 -21.49 -7.15
C ASP A 174 -2.75 -21.33 -5.71
N MET A 175 -2.45 -22.44 -5.04
CA MET A 175 -2.03 -22.45 -3.64
C MET A 175 -0.99 -23.54 -3.37
N ALA A 176 0.17 -23.17 -2.81
CA ALA A 176 1.27 -24.08 -2.52
C ALA A 176 1.84 -23.92 -1.10
N ASN A 177 2.11 -25.03 -0.40
CA ASN A 177 2.72 -25.04 0.95
C ASN A 177 1.91 -24.28 2.02
N MET A 178 0.63 -24.63 2.18
CA MET A 178 -0.25 -24.08 3.22
C MET A 178 -0.16 -24.91 4.52
N THR A 179 0.06 -24.26 5.67
CA THR A 179 0.23 -24.91 7.00
C THR A 179 -0.48 -24.15 8.11
#